data_AF-A0A9E0VHE7-F1
#
_entry.id   AF-A0A9E0VHE7-F1
#
_cell.length_a   1.000
_cell.length_b   1.000
_cell.length_c   1.000
_cell.angle_alpha   90.00
_cell.angle_beta   90.00
_cell.angle_gamma   90.00
#
_symmetry.space_group_name_H-M   'P 1'
#
loop_
_entity.id
_entity.type
_entity.pdbx_description
1 polymer ?
#
loop_
_entity_poly.entity_id
_entity_poly.type
_entity_poly.pdbx_seq_one_letter_code
_entity_poly.pdbx_strand_id
1 'polypeptide(L)'
;MKKNPERIDRAARLLAAPLALTFFCLACSLVGGGSPTSVYKSFLEAARKKDAATMKGYLSASSLDALRSAAKYGNSSEDKILTEVPPEQIDPVEISGEKIEADGRSASLEVKLKNDKTQTIYFVKEGSWKIALEKQKPVPTATATPAASPGGDSTVPGDSGPVTISASALIDEAKSGGSGLDTKYGGRMLTVTGAELWEIQYSMLHIGAKYGSYSSGYIICEGSFSEYQPYASKIADLRKAGKSPGATVKGTFSRVAVDGGYTQVHLSPCVLADLEKP
;
A
#
# COMPACT_ATOMS: atom_id res chain seq x y z
N MET A 1 26.57 68.00 -1.99
CA MET A 1 27.96 68.49 -2.06
C MET A 1 28.81 67.47 -1.34
N LYS A 2 29.92 66.89 -1.79
CA LYS A 2 30.85 66.98 -2.93
C LYS A 2 31.48 65.56 -2.94
N LYS A 3 31.32 64.77 -4.01
CA LYS A 3 32.41 64.41 -4.96
C LYS A 3 33.82 64.47 -4.35
N ASN A 4 34.54 63.34 -4.27
CA ASN A 4 35.56 63.01 -5.28
C ASN A 4 36.26 61.64 -5.05
N PRO A 5 36.95 61.12 -6.08
CA PRO A 5 37.25 59.71 -6.33
C PRO A 5 38.74 59.39 -6.19
N GLU A 6 39.14 58.14 -6.43
CA GLU A 6 40.29 57.88 -7.31
C GLU A 6 40.29 56.46 -7.88
N ARG A 7 40.46 56.41 -9.21
CA ARG A 7 40.79 55.22 -10.00
C ARG A 7 42.30 54.98 -9.88
N ILE A 8 42.71 53.71 -9.89
CA ILE A 8 43.98 53.33 -10.51
C ILE A 8 43.70 52.18 -11.49
N ASP A 9 43.55 52.57 -12.75
CA ASP A 9 43.81 51.72 -13.91
C ASP A 9 45.32 51.48 -14.03
N ARG A 10 45.79 50.22 -14.10
CA ARG A 10 46.86 49.84 -15.03
C ARG A 10 46.69 48.41 -15.53
N ALA A 11 46.32 48.36 -16.80
CA ALA A 11 46.48 47.23 -17.70
C ALA A 11 47.95 46.88 -17.93
N ALA A 12 48.22 45.60 -18.22
CA ALA A 12 49.16 45.08 -19.23
C ALA A 12 49.45 43.60 -18.89
N ARG A 13 48.95 42.64 -19.68
CA ARG A 13 49.71 41.92 -20.74
C ARG A 13 50.75 40.96 -20.13
N LEU A 14 50.91 39.69 -20.48
CA LEU A 14 50.54 38.87 -21.65
C LEU A 14 50.85 37.40 -21.29
N LEU A 15 50.12 36.48 -21.94
CA LEU A 15 50.58 35.16 -22.42
C LEU A 15 51.21 34.15 -21.45
N ALA A 16 50.47 33.07 -21.18
CA ALA A 16 50.90 31.69 -21.45
C ALA A 16 49.72 30.72 -21.24
N ALA A 17 49.06 30.32 -22.33
CA ALA A 17 48.51 28.97 -22.46
C ALA A 17 49.60 28.10 -23.11
N PRO A 18 49.61 26.75 -23.05
CA PRO A 18 48.56 25.85 -22.56
C PRO A 18 49.06 24.69 -21.68
N LEU A 19 48.21 24.15 -20.81
CA LEU A 19 48.19 22.71 -20.56
C LEU A 19 46.76 22.33 -20.17
N ALA A 20 45.94 22.10 -21.18
CA ALA A 20 44.65 21.45 -21.04
C ALA A 20 44.91 19.98 -20.65
N LEU A 21 45.19 19.75 -19.37
CA LEU A 21 45.07 18.43 -18.78
C LEU A 21 43.57 18.23 -18.54
N THR A 22 42.94 17.55 -19.48
CA THR A 22 41.62 16.94 -19.35
C THR A 22 41.58 16.07 -18.09
N PHE A 23 41.20 16.67 -16.96
CA PHE A 23 40.66 15.95 -15.79
C PHE A 23 39.23 15.54 -16.13
N PHE A 24 39.11 14.57 -17.04
CA PHE A 24 37.93 13.72 -17.12
C PHE A 24 38.25 12.46 -16.32
N CYS A 25 37.27 12.01 -15.54
CA CYS A 25 37.27 10.81 -14.68
C CYS A 25 37.77 11.04 -13.24
N LEU A 26 36.84 11.44 -12.36
CA LEU A 26 36.35 10.64 -11.20
C LEU A 26 35.63 11.53 -10.16
N ALA A 27 34.62 12.28 -10.61
CA ALA A 27 33.54 12.73 -9.71
C ALA A 27 32.30 11.85 -9.96
N CYS A 28 32.46 10.52 -9.91
CA CYS A 28 31.39 9.55 -10.07
C CYS A 28 31.15 8.72 -8.80
N SER A 29 31.12 9.37 -7.64
CA SER A 29 30.60 8.74 -6.40
C SER A 29 29.85 9.69 -5.47
N LEU A 30 29.66 10.97 -5.85
CA LEU A 30 28.99 12.00 -5.04
C LEU A 30 27.62 12.47 -5.59
N VAL A 31 27.02 11.69 -6.48
CA VAL A 31 25.59 11.78 -6.81
C VAL A 31 24.97 10.49 -6.30
N GLY A 32 24.68 10.34 -5.00
CA GLY A 32 23.89 11.27 -4.18
C GLY A 32 22.56 10.64 -3.73
N GLY A 33 22.40 9.32 -3.86
CA GLY A 33 21.34 8.57 -3.18
C GLY A 33 22.00 7.47 -2.34
N GLY A 34 22.04 7.64 -1.02
CA GLY A 34 22.60 6.63 -0.11
C GLY A 34 21.90 5.27 -0.27
N SER A 35 22.52 4.17 0.20
CA SER A 35 21.92 2.83 0.09
C SER A 35 20.53 2.73 0.75
N PRO A 36 19.68 1.76 0.35
CA PRO A 36 18.41 1.48 1.03
C PRO A 36 18.53 1.42 2.56
N THR A 37 19.58 0.76 3.08
CA THR A 37 19.89 0.71 4.52
C THR A 37 20.10 2.10 5.10
N SER A 38 20.85 2.97 4.43
CA SER A 38 21.10 4.33 4.91
C SER A 38 19.81 5.16 4.96
N VAL A 39 18.97 5.08 3.91
CA VAL A 39 17.67 5.74 3.85
C VAL A 39 16.77 5.28 4.98
N TYR A 40 16.72 3.96 5.23
CA TYR A 40 15.91 3.41 6.30
C TYR A 40 16.37 3.87 7.68
N LYS A 41 17.69 3.88 7.94
CA LYS A 41 18.25 4.39 9.20
C LYS A 41 17.91 5.87 9.42
N SER A 42 18.00 6.69 8.37
CA SER A 42 17.62 8.10 8.45
C SER A 42 16.12 8.31 8.67
N PHE A 43 15.28 7.46 8.08
CA PHE A 43 13.84 7.44 8.36
C PHE A 43 13.56 7.09 9.83
N LEU A 44 14.23 6.07 10.39
CA LEU A 44 14.09 5.71 11.81
C LEU A 44 14.56 6.83 12.74
N GLU A 45 15.64 7.53 12.40
CA GLU A 45 16.10 8.69 13.17
C GLU A 45 15.06 9.82 13.17
N ALA A 46 14.45 10.11 12.01
CA ALA A 46 13.36 11.07 11.91
C ALA A 46 12.13 10.62 12.71
N ALA A 47 11.79 9.32 12.67
CA ALA A 47 10.69 8.75 13.44
C ALA A 47 10.91 8.88 14.96
N ARG A 48 12.13 8.59 15.46
CA ARG A 48 12.48 8.83 16.88
C ARG A 48 12.29 10.29 17.30
N LYS A 49 12.58 11.21 16.39
CA LYS A 49 12.42 12.65 16.59
C LYS A 49 10.99 13.14 16.33
N LYS A 50 10.07 12.26 15.91
CA LYS A 50 8.72 12.59 15.44
C LYS A 50 8.72 13.67 14.36
N ASP A 51 9.73 13.68 13.50
CA ASP A 51 9.89 14.65 12.41
C ASP A 51 9.17 14.16 11.15
N ALA A 52 7.85 14.41 11.11
CA ALA A 52 6.99 13.99 10.01
C ALA A 52 7.41 14.56 8.65
N ALA A 53 7.95 15.78 8.61
CA ALA A 53 8.39 16.40 7.36
C ALA A 53 9.58 15.64 6.76
N THR A 54 10.58 15.32 7.58
CA THR A 54 11.73 14.52 7.17
C THR A 54 11.32 13.08 6.84
N MET A 55 10.42 12.47 7.62
CA MET A 55 9.89 11.13 7.33
C MET A 55 9.24 11.06 5.96
N LYS A 56 8.35 12.00 5.61
CA LYS A 56 7.72 12.10 4.28
C LYS A 56 8.76 12.21 3.17
N GLY A 57 9.88 12.87 3.43
CA GLY A 57 11.02 12.97 2.52
C GLY A 57 11.67 11.63 2.15
N TYR A 58 11.47 10.56 2.93
CA TYR A 58 11.98 9.22 2.63
C TYR A 58 10.94 8.26 2.05
N LEU A 59 9.66 8.66 1.99
CA LEU A 59 8.60 7.84 1.41
C LEU A 59 8.51 8.04 -0.10
N SER A 60 8.12 6.98 -0.80
CA SER A 60 7.84 7.01 -2.24
C SER A 60 6.58 7.82 -2.54
N ALA A 61 6.42 8.25 -3.79
CA ALA A 61 5.22 8.98 -4.21
C ALA A 61 3.93 8.16 -3.93
N SER A 62 3.93 6.86 -4.26
CA SER A 62 2.81 5.94 -3.99
C SER A 62 2.50 5.82 -2.49
N SER A 63 3.53 5.73 -1.64
CA SER A 63 3.36 5.70 -0.20
C SER A 63 2.78 7.00 0.36
N LEU A 64 3.18 8.16 -0.18
CA LEU A 64 2.63 9.46 0.22
C LEU A 64 1.15 9.59 -0.17
N ASP A 65 0.76 9.09 -1.33
CA ASP A 65 -0.65 9.07 -1.74
C ASP A 65 -1.51 8.15 -0.87
N ALA A 66 -0.99 6.98 -0.52
CA ALA A 66 -1.63 6.09 0.46
C ALA A 66 -1.75 6.76 1.84
N LEU A 67 -0.72 7.47 2.30
CA LEU A 67 -0.73 8.21 3.56
C LEU A 67 -1.77 9.35 3.57
N ARG A 68 -1.81 10.16 2.50
CA ARG A 68 -2.82 11.23 2.34
C ARG A 68 -4.24 10.69 2.38
N SER A 69 -4.45 9.55 1.74
CA SER A 69 -5.73 8.85 1.74
C SER A 69 -6.07 8.42 3.16
N ALA A 70 -5.17 7.71 3.84
CA ALA A 70 -5.38 7.28 5.23
C ALA A 70 -5.66 8.46 6.18
N ALA A 71 -4.96 9.58 6.04
CA ALA A 71 -5.19 10.81 6.81
C ALA A 71 -6.59 11.37 6.59
N LYS A 72 -6.98 11.55 5.33
CA LYS A 72 -8.29 12.06 4.95
C LYS A 72 -9.44 11.20 5.49
N TYR A 73 -9.33 9.88 5.41
CA TYR A 73 -10.40 8.97 5.84
C TYR A 73 -10.40 8.69 7.35
N GLY A 74 -9.23 8.69 7.99
CA GLY A 74 -9.09 8.53 9.44
C GLY A 74 -9.40 9.80 10.25
N ASN A 75 -9.84 10.88 9.59
CA ASN A 75 -10.02 12.21 10.19
C ASN A 75 -8.78 12.64 11.02
N SER A 76 -7.60 12.40 10.44
CA SER A 76 -6.30 12.62 11.06
C SER A 76 -5.39 13.37 10.09
N SER A 77 -4.28 13.94 10.58
CA SER A 77 -3.27 14.52 9.69
C SER A 77 -2.26 13.46 9.26
N GLU A 78 -1.65 13.63 8.09
CA GLU A 78 -0.53 12.79 7.63
C GLU A 78 0.59 12.73 8.69
N ASP A 79 0.89 13.88 9.30
CA ASP A 79 1.93 14.01 10.31
C ASP A 79 1.59 13.23 11.59
N LYS A 80 0.31 13.22 12.00
CA LYS A 80 -0.14 12.43 13.15
C LYS A 80 0.01 10.94 12.87
N ILE A 81 -0.41 10.45 11.71
CA ILE A 81 -0.27 9.04 11.33
C ILE A 81 1.20 8.60 11.34
N LEU A 82 2.11 9.44 10.82
CA LEU A 82 3.54 9.14 10.79
C LEU A 82 4.20 9.21 12.18
N THR A 83 3.72 10.04 13.09
CA THR A 83 4.34 10.22 14.41
C THR A 83 3.79 9.28 15.48
N GLU A 84 2.72 8.53 15.17
CA GLU A 84 2.13 7.49 16.00
C GLU A 84 2.67 6.08 15.70
N VAL A 85 3.86 5.98 15.09
CA VAL A 85 4.52 4.68 14.86
C VAL A 85 4.89 4.04 16.22
N PRO A 86 4.55 2.75 16.46
CA PRO A 86 4.88 2.08 17.71
C PRO A 86 6.40 2.01 17.96
N PRO A 87 6.89 2.23 19.20
CA PRO A 87 8.32 2.18 19.52
C PRO A 87 9.01 0.88 19.12
N GLU A 88 8.28 -0.24 19.12
CA GLU A 88 8.76 -1.56 18.72
C GLU A 88 9.19 -1.62 17.24
N GLN A 89 8.65 -0.72 16.40
CA GLN A 89 8.96 -0.61 14.98
C GLN A 89 10.06 0.43 14.70
N ILE A 90 10.34 1.33 15.64
CA ILE A 90 11.33 2.41 15.48
C ILE A 90 12.74 1.96 15.90
N ASP A 91 12.82 0.98 16.80
CA ASP A 91 14.08 0.43 17.33
C ASP A 91 14.25 -1.05 16.96
N PRO A 92 14.59 -1.35 15.70
CA PRO A 92 14.89 -2.73 15.32
C PRO A 92 16.16 -3.23 16.02
N VAL A 93 16.18 -4.53 16.29
CA VAL A 93 17.34 -5.25 16.84
C VAL A 93 18.43 -5.36 15.77
N GLU A 94 18.04 -5.65 14.54
CA GLU A 94 18.95 -5.85 13.43
C GLU A 94 18.37 -5.33 12.12
N ILE A 95 19.24 -4.80 11.27
CA ILE A 95 18.93 -4.39 9.90
C ILE A 95 19.97 -5.07 9.00
N SER A 96 19.54 -5.99 8.15
CA SER A 96 20.42 -6.80 7.30
C SER A 96 19.71 -7.22 6.00
N GLY A 97 20.35 -8.06 5.19
CA GLY A 97 19.73 -8.61 3.98
C GLY A 97 19.38 -7.56 2.91
N GLU A 98 20.16 -6.48 2.79
CA GLU A 98 19.96 -5.51 1.71
C GLU A 98 20.15 -6.21 0.35
N LYS A 99 19.09 -6.22 -0.45
CA LYS A 99 19.08 -6.79 -1.79
C LYS A 99 18.58 -5.75 -2.77
N ILE A 100 19.41 -5.38 -3.73
CA ILE A 100 19.03 -4.54 -4.86
C ILE A 100 18.71 -5.47 -6.02
N GLU A 101 17.53 -5.31 -6.63
CA GLU A 101 17.11 -6.13 -7.77
C GLU A 101 17.95 -5.79 -9.02
N ALA A 102 18.00 -6.72 -9.99
CA ALA A 102 18.87 -6.61 -11.17
C ALA A 102 18.60 -5.35 -12.03
N ASP A 103 17.39 -4.79 -11.94
CA ASP A 103 17.02 -3.55 -12.64
C ASP A 103 17.61 -2.28 -12.00
N GLY A 104 18.14 -2.38 -10.78
CA GLY A 104 18.69 -1.26 -10.01
C GLY A 104 17.64 -0.21 -9.61
N ARG A 105 16.35 -0.52 -9.72
CA ARG A 105 15.22 0.39 -9.45
C ARG A 105 14.42 -0.01 -8.21
N SER A 106 14.53 -1.25 -7.77
CA SER A 106 13.88 -1.75 -6.57
C SER A 106 14.88 -2.43 -5.64
N ALA A 107 14.57 -2.41 -4.35
CA ALA A 107 15.37 -3.08 -3.35
C ALA A 107 14.51 -3.56 -2.18
N SER A 108 15.05 -4.48 -1.39
CA SER A 108 14.47 -4.94 -0.13
C SER A 108 15.52 -4.96 0.98
N LEU A 109 15.06 -4.88 2.21
CA LEU A 109 15.87 -4.94 3.43
C LEU A 109 15.13 -5.77 4.48
N GLU A 110 15.83 -6.64 5.18
CA GLU A 110 15.27 -7.39 6.30
C GLU A 110 15.53 -6.65 7.61
N VAL A 111 14.48 -6.53 8.41
CA VAL A 111 14.49 -5.80 9.68
C VAL A 111 13.96 -6.70 10.76
N LYS A 112 14.82 -7.05 11.72
CA LYS A 112 14.44 -7.84 12.89
C LYS A 112 14.00 -6.91 14.01
N LEU A 113 12.76 -7.05 14.45
CA LEU A 113 12.17 -6.25 15.53
C LEU A 113 12.45 -6.88 16.91
N LYS A 114 12.18 -6.14 18.00
CA LYS A 114 12.39 -6.59 19.38
C LYS A 114 11.55 -7.81 19.78
N ASN A 115 10.48 -8.10 19.06
CA ASN A 115 9.61 -9.26 19.28
C ASN A 115 10.03 -10.50 18.47
N ASP A 116 11.28 -10.54 18.00
CA ASP A 116 11.85 -11.57 17.12
C ASP A 116 11.12 -11.74 15.77
N LYS A 117 10.20 -10.84 15.41
CA LYS A 117 9.61 -10.84 14.06
C LYS A 117 10.57 -10.17 13.08
N THR A 118 10.76 -10.80 11.94
CA THR A 118 11.45 -10.22 10.78
C THR A 118 10.42 -9.61 9.83
N GLN A 119 10.65 -8.37 9.41
CA GLN A 119 9.87 -7.69 8.39
C GLN A 119 10.76 -7.36 7.19
N THR A 120 10.24 -7.54 5.99
CA THR A 120 10.89 -7.04 4.76
C THR A 120 10.39 -5.64 4.44
N ILE A 121 11.31 -4.68 4.37
CA ILE A 121 11.05 -3.31 3.94
C ILE A 121 11.42 -3.19 2.46
N TYR A 122 10.52 -2.63 1.67
CA TYR A 122 10.71 -2.46 0.23
C TYR A 122 11.04 -1.01 -0.13
N PHE A 123 11.84 -0.87 -1.18
CA PHE A 123 12.28 0.41 -1.69
C PHE A 123 12.09 0.51 -3.21
N VAL A 124 11.93 1.75 -3.67
CA VAL A 124 11.93 2.13 -5.08
C VAL A 124 12.87 3.31 -5.30
N LYS A 125 13.46 3.41 -6.49
CA LYS A 125 14.38 4.49 -6.86
C LYS A 125 13.67 5.56 -7.68
N GLU A 126 13.45 6.72 -7.07
CA GLU A 126 12.80 7.91 -7.67
C GLU A 126 13.82 9.07 -7.71
N GLY A 127 14.95 8.86 -8.39
CA GLY A 127 16.14 9.72 -8.28
C GLY A 127 16.98 9.41 -7.04
N SER A 128 16.34 9.25 -5.88
CA SER A 128 16.91 8.67 -4.65
C SER A 128 16.10 7.46 -4.19
N TRP A 129 16.66 6.63 -3.30
CA TRP A 129 15.93 5.50 -2.73
C TRP A 129 14.82 6.01 -1.80
N LYS A 130 13.64 5.40 -1.91
CA LYS A 130 12.44 5.73 -1.15
C LYS A 130 11.78 4.47 -0.62
N ILE A 131 11.17 4.56 0.55
CA ILE A 131 10.43 3.46 1.18
C ILE A 131 9.05 3.31 0.51
N ALA A 132 8.70 2.08 0.15
CA ALA A 132 7.41 1.69 -0.43
C ALA A 132 6.56 0.95 0.61
N LEU A 133 5.81 1.71 1.42
CA LEU A 133 4.94 1.19 2.48
C LEU A 133 3.81 0.30 1.95
N GLU A 134 3.28 0.61 0.76
CA GLU A 134 2.20 -0.13 0.12
C GLU A 134 2.58 -1.58 -0.23
N LYS A 135 3.88 -1.88 -0.29
CA LYS A 135 4.40 -3.24 -0.55
C LYS A 135 4.63 -4.03 0.74
N GLN A 136 4.57 -3.38 1.90
CA GLN A 136 4.73 -4.08 3.17
C GLN A 136 3.46 -4.89 3.46
N LYS A 137 3.63 -6.19 3.68
CA LYS A 137 2.55 -7.00 4.26
C LYS A 137 2.28 -6.49 5.67
N PRO A 138 1.00 -6.32 6.09
CA PRO A 138 0.71 -5.95 7.46
C PRO A 138 1.33 -7.00 8.39
N VAL A 139 2.26 -6.58 9.24
CA VAL A 139 2.71 -7.43 10.34
C VAL A 139 1.49 -7.58 11.26
N PRO A 140 1.02 -8.81 11.56
CA PRO A 140 -0.10 -9.01 12.46
C PRO A 140 0.26 -8.37 13.81
N THR A 141 -0.34 -7.22 14.06
CA THR A 141 -0.19 -6.47 15.30
C THR A 141 -1.00 -7.25 16.33
N ALA A 142 -0.36 -7.63 17.44
CA ALA A 142 -0.97 -8.46 18.46
C ALA A 142 -2.05 -7.66 19.23
N THR A 143 -3.18 -7.39 18.59
CA THR A 143 -4.42 -6.93 19.23
C THR A 143 -5.64 -7.32 18.39
N ALA A 144 -5.69 -8.61 18.03
CA ALA A 144 -6.90 -9.38 17.77
C ALA A 144 -6.43 -10.81 17.63
N THR A 145 -6.73 -11.68 18.58
CA THR A 145 -6.46 -13.11 18.47
C THR A 145 -7.25 -13.66 17.28
N PRO A 146 -6.61 -14.07 16.17
CA PRO A 146 -7.29 -14.84 15.15
C PRO A 146 -7.27 -16.30 15.62
N ALA A 147 -8.43 -16.95 15.61
CA ALA A 147 -8.50 -18.39 15.78
C ALA A 147 -7.53 -19.06 14.79
N ALA A 148 -6.68 -19.95 15.31
CA ALA A 148 -5.71 -20.69 14.52
C ALA A 148 -6.42 -21.44 13.38
N SER A 149 -6.06 -21.11 12.14
CA SER A 149 -6.45 -21.89 10.97
C SER A 149 -5.42 -23.02 10.79
N PRO A 150 -5.84 -24.29 10.70
CA PRO A 150 -4.92 -25.41 10.52
C PRO A 150 -4.41 -25.44 9.07
N GLY A 151 -3.09 -25.61 8.91
CA GLY A 151 -2.47 -25.81 7.61
C GLY A 151 -2.98 -27.09 6.96
N GLY A 152 -3.77 -26.93 5.89
CA GLY A 152 -4.18 -28.00 5.00
C GLY A 152 -3.42 -27.91 3.69
N ASP A 153 -2.71 -28.98 3.34
CA ASP A 153 -2.11 -29.21 2.02
C ASP A 153 -3.16 -28.96 0.93
N SER A 154 -2.98 -27.91 0.13
CA SER A 154 -3.85 -27.60 -1.01
C SER A 154 -3.41 -28.40 -2.24
N THR A 155 -4.00 -29.57 -2.41
CA THR A 155 -4.08 -30.23 -3.71
C THR A 155 -5.04 -29.41 -4.60
N VAL A 156 -4.49 -28.49 -5.39
CA VAL A 156 -5.23 -27.67 -6.35
C VAL A 156 -5.81 -28.58 -7.45
N PRO A 157 -7.14 -28.65 -7.63
CA PRO A 157 -7.74 -29.40 -8.73
C PRO A 157 -7.40 -28.74 -10.08
N GLY A 158 -6.90 -29.54 -11.03
CA GLY A 158 -6.33 -29.11 -12.31
C GLY A 158 -7.30 -28.58 -13.38
N ASP A 159 -8.43 -28.00 -12.99
CA ASP A 159 -9.42 -27.43 -13.92
C ASP A 159 -9.95 -26.09 -13.38
N SER A 160 -9.05 -25.13 -13.19
CA SER A 160 -9.28 -23.87 -12.47
C SER A 160 -9.64 -22.70 -13.39
N GLY A 161 -10.51 -22.94 -14.38
CA GLY A 161 -11.09 -21.88 -15.19
C GLY A 161 -11.85 -20.84 -14.35
N PRO A 162 -12.01 -19.60 -14.86
CA PRO A 162 -12.76 -18.54 -14.19
C PRO A 162 -14.21 -18.97 -13.95
N VAL A 163 -14.75 -18.65 -12.77
CA VAL A 163 -16.12 -19.01 -12.37
C VAL A 163 -16.98 -17.77 -12.31
N THR A 164 -18.20 -17.82 -12.83
CA THR A 164 -19.21 -16.77 -12.62
C THR A 164 -20.23 -17.25 -11.60
N ILE A 165 -20.50 -16.45 -10.57
CA ILE A 165 -21.44 -16.77 -9.50
C ILE A 165 -22.20 -15.51 -9.06
N SER A 166 -23.45 -15.63 -8.62
CA SER A 166 -24.16 -14.47 -8.03
C SER A 166 -23.69 -14.22 -6.60
N ALA A 167 -23.74 -12.95 -6.16
CA ALA A 167 -23.38 -12.59 -4.78
C ALA A 167 -24.23 -13.35 -3.75
N SER A 168 -25.52 -13.55 -4.03
CA SER A 168 -26.41 -14.33 -3.15
C SER A 168 -25.99 -15.79 -3.03
N ALA A 169 -25.72 -16.46 -4.15
CA ALA A 169 -25.31 -17.86 -4.14
C ALA A 169 -23.96 -18.05 -3.43
N LEU A 170 -23.02 -17.15 -3.67
CA LEU A 170 -21.71 -17.20 -3.02
C LEU A 170 -21.82 -17.05 -1.50
N ILE A 171 -22.65 -16.12 -1.03
CA ILE A 171 -22.88 -15.89 0.40
C ILE A 171 -23.66 -17.05 1.04
N ASP A 172 -24.66 -17.60 0.37
CA ASP A 172 -25.44 -18.73 0.89
C ASP A 172 -24.61 -20.02 0.97
N GLU A 173 -23.77 -20.28 -0.03
CA GLU A 173 -22.76 -21.34 0.07
C GLU A 173 -21.85 -21.10 1.27
N ALA A 174 -21.38 -19.85 1.48
CA ALA A 174 -20.49 -19.52 2.59
C ALA A 174 -21.12 -19.75 3.97
N LYS A 175 -22.42 -19.50 4.12
CA LYS A 175 -23.16 -19.82 5.36
C LYS A 175 -23.33 -21.31 5.60
N SER A 176 -23.49 -22.10 4.54
CA SER A 176 -23.85 -23.52 4.64
C SER A 176 -22.74 -24.44 5.16
N GLY A 177 -21.52 -23.91 5.38
CA GLY A 177 -20.45 -24.72 5.98
C GLY A 177 -19.02 -24.24 5.75
N GLY A 178 -18.78 -23.13 5.03
CA GLY A 178 -17.48 -22.44 4.88
C GLY A 178 -16.36 -23.23 4.20
N SER A 179 -15.97 -24.38 4.77
CA SER A 179 -14.87 -25.25 4.35
C SER A 179 -14.98 -25.78 2.92
N GLY A 180 -16.22 -25.90 2.41
CA GLY A 180 -16.48 -26.26 1.03
C GLY A 180 -16.01 -25.20 0.02
N LEU A 181 -16.03 -23.91 0.38
CA LEU A 181 -15.63 -22.85 -0.55
C LEU A 181 -14.12 -22.78 -0.73
N ASP A 182 -13.34 -22.99 0.32
CA ASP A 182 -11.89 -23.00 0.17
C ASP A 182 -11.46 -24.15 -0.76
N THR A 183 -12.12 -25.30 -0.66
CA THR A 183 -11.86 -26.44 -1.57
C THR A 183 -12.37 -26.17 -2.99
N LYS A 184 -13.53 -25.52 -3.14
CA LYS A 184 -14.20 -25.30 -4.43
C LYS A 184 -13.65 -24.11 -5.22
N TYR A 185 -13.27 -23.05 -4.50
CA TYR A 185 -12.92 -21.73 -5.03
C TYR A 185 -11.55 -21.22 -4.59
N GLY A 186 -10.84 -21.86 -3.65
CA GLY A 186 -9.51 -21.45 -3.19
C GLY A 186 -8.58 -21.09 -4.35
N GLY A 187 -8.15 -19.82 -4.41
CA GLY A 187 -7.24 -19.34 -5.45
C GLY A 187 -7.85 -19.21 -6.85
N ARG A 188 -9.16 -19.44 -7.02
CA ARG A 188 -9.84 -19.30 -8.32
C ARG A 188 -10.31 -17.88 -8.54
N MET A 189 -10.23 -17.44 -9.80
CA MET A 189 -10.82 -16.18 -10.24
C MET A 189 -12.34 -16.30 -10.28
N LEU A 190 -13.03 -15.46 -9.50
CA LEU A 190 -14.48 -15.35 -9.49
C LEU A 190 -14.92 -14.06 -10.18
N THR A 191 -15.96 -14.16 -11.02
CA THR A 191 -16.78 -13.02 -11.45
C THR A 191 -18.08 -13.08 -10.64
N VAL A 192 -18.25 -12.13 -9.72
CA VAL A 192 -19.43 -12.07 -8.86
C VAL A 192 -20.41 -11.03 -9.38
N THR A 193 -21.62 -11.47 -9.73
CA THR A 193 -22.70 -10.63 -10.28
C THR A 193 -23.83 -10.41 -9.29
N GLY A 194 -24.70 -9.43 -9.53
CA GLY A 194 -25.89 -9.18 -8.70
C GLY A 194 -25.57 -8.75 -7.27
N ALA A 195 -24.39 -8.16 -7.08
CA ALA A 195 -23.96 -7.62 -5.81
C ALA A 195 -24.46 -6.17 -5.66
N GLU A 196 -24.55 -5.64 -4.45
CA GLU A 196 -24.90 -4.25 -4.17
C GLU A 196 -23.72 -3.54 -3.52
N LEU A 197 -23.29 -2.43 -4.12
CA LEU A 197 -22.18 -1.66 -3.58
C LEU A 197 -22.65 -0.83 -2.39
N TRP A 198 -22.13 -1.12 -1.21
CA TRP A 198 -22.53 -0.46 0.02
C TRP A 198 -21.54 0.59 0.50
N GLU A 199 -20.25 0.35 0.28
CA GLU A 199 -19.18 1.25 0.72
C GLU A 199 -17.95 1.07 -0.18
N ILE A 200 -17.32 2.20 -0.51
CA ILE A 200 -16.04 2.24 -1.22
C ILE A 200 -15.02 2.82 -0.25
N GLN A 201 -14.04 2.00 0.12
CA GLN A 201 -12.84 2.42 0.83
C GLN A 201 -11.64 2.40 -0.13
N TYR A 202 -10.50 2.95 0.29
CA TYR A 202 -9.34 3.11 -0.59
C TYR A 202 -8.84 1.77 -1.14
N SER A 203 -8.74 0.78 -0.26
CA SER A 203 -8.21 -0.56 -0.57
C SER A 203 -9.26 -1.66 -0.54
N MET A 204 -10.54 -1.30 -0.36
CA MET A 204 -11.60 -2.27 -0.07
C MET A 204 -12.95 -1.79 -0.59
N LEU A 205 -13.74 -2.69 -1.17
CA LEU A 205 -15.18 -2.49 -1.37
C LEU A 205 -15.94 -3.41 -0.44
N HIS A 206 -16.95 -2.86 0.24
CA HIS A 206 -17.96 -3.66 0.94
C HIS A 206 -19.17 -3.81 0.04
N ILE A 207 -19.50 -5.06 -0.27
CA ILE A 207 -20.52 -5.39 -1.25
C ILE A 207 -21.47 -6.43 -0.67
N GLY A 208 -22.77 -6.14 -0.67
CA GLY A 208 -23.81 -7.07 -0.24
C GLY A 208 -24.42 -7.87 -1.38
N ALA A 209 -25.31 -8.79 -1.05
CA ALA A 209 -26.25 -9.36 -2.03
C ALA A 209 -27.51 -8.49 -2.12
N LYS A 210 -28.05 -8.34 -3.34
CA LYS A 210 -29.23 -7.51 -3.73
C LYS A 210 -30.54 -7.74 -2.95
N TYR A 211 -30.58 -8.75 -2.07
CA TYR A 211 -31.77 -9.10 -1.29
C TYR A 211 -31.45 -9.52 0.16
N GLY A 212 -30.23 -9.27 0.63
CA GLY A 212 -29.79 -9.60 1.98
C GLY A 212 -29.75 -8.38 2.88
N SER A 213 -30.36 -8.46 4.06
CA SER A 213 -29.97 -7.58 5.18
C SER A 213 -28.47 -7.74 5.45
N TYR A 214 -27.79 -6.70 5.94
CA TYR A 214 -26.40 -6.76 6.43
C TYR A 214 -26.15 -8.00 7.29
N SER A 215 -27.16 -8.42 8.05
CA SER A 215 -27.19 -9.63 8.90
C SER A 215 -26.98 -10.96 8.18
N SER A 216 -26.97 -10.98 6.85
CA SER A 216 -26.84 -12.19 6.05
C SER A 216 -25.46 -12.38 5.43
N GLY A 217 -24.48 -11.52 5.72
CA GLY A 217 -23.13 -11.64 5.19
C GLY A 217 -22.86 -10.77 3.97
N TYR A 218 -21.58 -10.62 3.62
CA TYR A 218 -21.13 -9.69 2.59
C TYR A 218 -19.79 -10.13 1.98
N ILE A 219 -19.45 -9.50 0.86
CA ILE A 219 -18.22 -9.73 0.12
C ILE A 219 -17.28 -8.55 0.39
N ILE A 220 -16.07 -8.89 0.81
CA ILE A 220 -14.95 -7.96 0.93
C ILE A 220 -14.09 -8.13 -0.31
N CYS A 221 -14.09 -7.10 -1.15
CA CYS A 221 -13.27 -7.05 -2.36
C CYS A 221 -12.05 -6.18 -2.05
N GLU A 222 -10.89 -6.80 -1.85
CA GLU A 222 -9.62 -6.14 -1.54
C GLU A 222 -8.85 -5.83 -2.83
N GLY A 223 -8.47 -4.57 -3.03
CA GLY A 223 -7.88 -4.11 -4.29
C GLY A 223 -7.48 -2.64 -4.23
N SER A 224 -7.24 -2.01 -5.38
CA SER A 224 -7.03 -0.57 -5.48
C SER A 224 -8.29 0.06 -6.09
N PHE A 225 -9.02 0.86 -5.32
CA PHE A 225 -10.29 1.48 -5.76
C PHE A 225 -10.20 3.00 -5.78
N SER A 226 -9.00 3.56 -5.92
CA SER A 226 -8.76 5.01 -5.98
C SER A 226 -9.57 5.67 -7.10
N GLU A 227 -9.76 4.99 -8.23
CA GLU A 227 -10.57 5.48 -9.36
C GLU A 227 -12.08 5.58 -9.05
N TYR A 228 -12.58 4.83 -8.06
CA TYR A 228 -13.99 4.84 -7.66
C TYR A 228 -14.27 5.76 -6.46
N GLN A 229 -13.23 6.33 -5.84
CA GLN A 229 -13.37 7.25 -4.71
C GLN A 229 -14.26 8.47 -4.96
N PRO A 230 -14.30 9.08 -6.16
CA PRO A 230 -15.25 10.17 -6.44
C PRO A 230 -16.72 9.77 -6.26
N TYR A 231 -17.05 8.48 -6.33
CA TYR A 231 -18.41 7.98 -6.13
C TYR A 231 -18.72 7.63 -4.67
N ALA A 232 -17.72 7.52 -3.78
CA ALA A 232 -17.89 7.03 -2.42
C ALA A 232 -18.96 7.81 -1.62
N SER A 233 -18.96 9.14 -1.72
CA SER A 233 -19.98 9.98 -1.07
C SER A 233 -21.37 9.73 -1.62
N LYS A 234 -21.52 9.64 -2.96
CA LYS A 234 -22.78 9.35 -3.63
C LYS A 234 -23.33 7.97 -3.25
N ILE A 235 -22.47 6.95 -3.18
CA ILE A 235 -22.84 5.60 -2.72
C ILE A 235 -23.33 5.64 -1.27
N ALA A 236 -22.60 6.33 -0.39
CA ALA A 236 -23.00 6.47 1.00
C ALA A 236 -24.37 7.17 1.15
N ASP A 237 -24.64 8.19 0.34
CA ASP A 237 -25.92 8.91 0.36
C ASP A 237 -27.07 8.07 -0.21
N LEU A 238 -26.84 7.32 -1.29
CA LEU A 238 -27.82 6.34 -1.79
C LEU A 238 -28.17 5.33 -0.71
N ARG A 239 -27.16 4.80 0.00
CA ARG A 239 -27.37 3.80 1.06
C ARG A 239 -28.17 4.37 2.21
N LYS A 240 -27.91 5.61 2.64
CA LYS A 240 -28.74 6.31 3.65
C LYS A 240 -30.19 6.44 3.19
N ALA A 241 -30.43 6.57 1.89
CA ALA A 241 -31.76 6.60 1.28
C ALA A 241 -32.36 5.20 1.04
N GLY A 242 -31.73 4.12 1.52
CA GLY A 242 -32.17 2.74 1.32
C GLY A 242 -31.99 2.23 -0.11
N LYS A 243 -31.08 2.84 -0.88
CA LYS A 243 -30.74 2.46 -2.26
C LYS A 243 -29.28 2.02 -2.33
N SER A 244 -28.97 1.04 -3.15
CA SER A 244 -27.59 0.66 -3.46
C SER A 244 -27.51 0.35 -4.95
N PRO A 245 -26.50 0.86 -5.68
CA PRO A 245 -26.33 0.46 -7.07
C PRO A 245 -25.85 -0.99 -7.14
N GLY A 246 -26.32 -1.71 -8.15
CA GLY A 246 -25.79 -3.02 -8.48
C GLY A 246 -24.33 -2.93 -8.89
N ALA A 247 -23.57 -3.95 -8.55
CA ALA A 247 -22.15 -4.05 -8.84
C ALA A 247 -21.80 -5.46 -9.33
N THR A 248 -20.85 -5.52 -10.26
CA THR A 248 -20.16 -6.75 -10.63
C THR A 248 -18.69 -6.60 -10.25
N VAL A 249 -18.15 -7.56 -9.51
CA VAL A 249 -16.73 -7.60 -9.16
C VAL A 249 -16.04 -8.82 -9.75
N LYS A 250 -14.74 -8.70 -9.99
CA LYS A 250 -13.87 -9.81 -10.37
C LYS A 250 -12.74 -9.89 -9.37
N GLY A 251 -12.48 -11.06 -8.80
CA GLY A 251 -11.37 -11.22 -7.87
C GLY A 251 -11.03 -12.66 -7.58
N THR A 252 -9.84 -12.88 -7.04
CA THR A 252 -9.42 -14.22 -6.62
C THR A 252 -10.02 -14.54 -5.27
N PHE A 253 -10.76 -15.64 -5.15
CA PHE A 253 -11.25 -16.05 -3.85
C PHE A 253 -10.08 -16.37 -2.91
N SER A 254 -10.09 -15.75 -1.73
CA SER A 254 -9.04 -15.86 -0.73
C SER A 254 -9.46 -16.71 0.46
N ARG A 255 -10.59 -16.39 1.09
CA ARG A 255 -11.09 -17.06 2.31
C ARG A 255 -12.54 -16.71 2.60
N VAL A 256 -13.16 -17.50 3.48
CA VAL A 256 -14.35 -17.11 4.23
C VAL A 256 -13.95 -16.80 5.67
N ALA A 257 -14.47 -15.70 6.23
CA ALA A 257 -14.34 -15.37 7.65
C ALA A 257 -15.72 -15.21 8.28
N VAL A 258 -15.83 -15.49 9.58
CA VAL A 258 -17.03 -15.18 10.36
C VAL A 258 -16.62 -14.21 11.46
N ASP A 259 -17.20 -13.01 11.45
CA ASP A 259 -16.91 -11.96 12.41
C ASP A 259 -18.22 -11.34 12.89
N GLY A 260 -18.41 -11.23 14.20
CA GLY A 260 -19.63 -10.68 14.79
C GLY A 260 -20.93 -11.41 14.39
N GLY A 261 -20.86 -12.67 13.96
CA GLY A 261 -22.01 -13.44 13.44
C GLY A 261 -22.30 -13.23 11.95
N TYR A 262 -21.47 -12.47 11.25
CA TYR A 262 -21.60 -12.20 9.82
C TYR A 262 -20.61 -13.05 9.02
N THR A 263 -21.09 -13.69 7.95
CA THR A 263 -20.23 -14.37 6.98
C THR A 263 -19.62 -13.36 6.02
N GLN A 264 -18.29 -13.35 5.92
CA GLN A 264 -17.53 -12.50 5.02
C GLN A 264 -16.82 -13.36 3.98
N VAL A 265 -17.02 -13.08 2.69
CA VAL A 265 -16.28 -13.71 1.61
C VAL A 265 -15.23 -12.75 1.10
N HIS A 266 -13.95 -13.14 1.18
CA HIS A 266 -12.82 -12.28 0.82
C HIS A 266 -12.35 -12.59 -0.61
N LEU A 267 -12.29 -11.56 -1.45
CA LEU A 267 -11.69 -11.61 -2.78
C LEU A 267 -10.43 -10.73 -2.80
N SER A 268 -9.27 -11.29 -3.13
CA SER A 268 -7.99 -10.57 -3.12
C SER A 268 -6.98 -11.22 -4.10
N PRO A 269 -6.47 -10.48 -5.11
CA PRO A 269 -6.88 -9.14 -5.51
C PRO A 269 -8.28 -9.13 -6.14
N CYS A 270 -8.95 -7.98 -6.09
CA CYS A 270 -10.30 -7.78 -6.60
C CYS A 270 -10.48 -6.40 -7.25
N VAL A 271 -11.32 -6.33 -8.29
CA VAL A 271 -11.64 -5.13 -9.07
C VAL A 271 -13.15 -4.98 -9.27
N LEU A 272 -13.63 -3.74 -9.37
CA LEU A 272 -15.01 -3.44 -9.76
C LEU A 272 -15.11 -3.50 -11.29
N ALA A 273 -15.79 -4.52 -11.81
CA ALA A 273 -15.90 -4.75 -13.25
C ALA A 273 -17.05 -3.97 -13.88
N ASP A 274 -18.14 -3.78 -13.14
CA ASP A 274 -19.29 -2.99 -13.59
C ASP A 274 -20.02 -2.36 -12.39
N LEU A 275 -20.64 -1.19 -12.62
CA LEU A 275 -21.43 -0.45 -11.65
C LEU A 275 -22.70 0.04 -12.33
N GLU A 276 -23.86 -0.49 -11.91
CA GLU A 276 -25.15 -0.04 -12.39
C GLU A 276 -25.30 1.46 -12.08
N LYS A 277 -25.74 2.24 -13.07
CA LYS A 277 -25.97 3.67 -12.87
C LYS A 277 -27.06 3.83 -11.80
N PRO A 278 -26.78 4.58 -10.73
CA PRO A 278 -27.75 4.81 -9.66
C PRO A 278 -28.90 5.73 -10.09
#